data_AF-A0AAV6LPQ9-F1
#
_entry.id   AF-A0AAV6LPQ9-F1
#
_cell.length_a   1.000
_cell.length_b   1.000
_cell.length_c   1.000
_cell.angle_alpha   90.00
_cell.angle_beta   90.00
_cell.angle_gamma   90.00
#
_symmetry.space_group_name_H-M   'P 1'
#
loop_
_entity.id
_entity.type
_entity.pdbx_description
1 polymer ?
#
loop_
_entity_poly.entity_id
_entity_poly.type
_entity_poly.pdbx_seq_one_letter_code
_entity_poly.pdbx_strand_id
1 'polypeptide(L)'
;MATAVPPAATMPPAKPTVIQPEKVDYLNLPCPIPYEEIHREAMMSLKPEIFEGLRFDFTKGLNQKFSLSHSVLMGPTEVPSQSGEVIKIPTSHYEFGANFIDPKLMLFGRIMTDGRLNARVKCDLSENLILKANAQGKDYRTQFQLGNGALFGANYIQSVTPHLSLGGEVFWAGQYRKSGIGYAARFNTDKMVATGQVASTGVVALSYVQKVSEKVSLASDFTYNYLSKEAIASFGYDYILRQCRLRGKVDSNGCTSTFLEERLSMGLNFILSAELLMEIVMPSFPFDYESPGKEFDWLLSVFAGILMCRTVYKLTGIVSPLFFNGYAKLNDAERIEWNNRGFSTFHALVAAVVSLYLLLFSDLFDEGSHAELIVNRSCTLSDTTLGISLGYFLSDLAMIVWQFPALGGLEFVLHHGLSMFSIFLSLVSSQAQVYILMVLFTESTTPFINLRWYLDVAGQKNSKLYTINGVALFLMWRLGLACSDRRGCEDPFVHLLLLPHVYPFLSGKGSVSPRLLQLACSASHAGSDESVLVLENHQRFGENRLEGETP
;
A
#
# COMPACT_ATOMS: atom_id res chain seq x y z
N MET A 1 -21.85 -13.90 64.91
CA MET A 1 -22.53 -12.59 65.02
C MET A 1 -21.85 -11.63 64.07
N ALA A 2 -22.60 -10.69 63.48
CA ALA A 2 -22.06 -9.71 62.54
C ALA A 2 -21.37 -8.54 63.25
N THR A 3 -20.36 -7.95 62.61
CA THR A 3 -19.88 -6.59 62.89
C THR A 3 -19.67 -5.89 61.55
N ALA A 4 -20.28 -4.71 61.40
CA ALA A 4 -20.50 -4.07 60.11
C ALA A 4 -19.27 -3.30 59.57
N VAL A 5 -19.21 -3.16 58.25
CA VAL A 5 -18.26 -2.30 57.53
C VAL A 5 -18.72 -0.83 57.65
N PRO A 6 -17.87 0.13 58.05
CA PRO A 6 -18.21 1.56 58.00
C PRO A 6 -18.29 2.09 56.55
N PRO A 7 -19.20 3.01 56.23
CA PRO A 7 -19.37 3.52 54.87
C PRO A 7 -18.23 4.43 54.43
N ALA A 8 -17.88 4.37 53.14
CA ALA A 8 -16.85 5.21 52.54
C ALA A 8 -17.25 6.69 52.51
N ALA A 9 -16.36 7.58 52.97
CA ALA A 9 -16.53 9.02 52.83
C ALA A 9 -16.30 9.45 51.37
N THR A 10 -17.28 10.11 50.77
CA THR A 10 -17.18 10.66 49.42
C THR A 10 -16.25 11.89 49.40
N MET A 11 -15.12 11.77 48.70
CA MET A 11 -14.28 12.93 48.40
C MET A 11 -15.01 13.88 47.43
N PRO A 12 -14.98 15.21 47.65
CA PRO A 12 -15.55 16.16 46.72
C PRO A 12 -14.77 16.18 45.39
N PRO A 13 -15.42 16.50 44.25
CA PRO A 13 -14.80 16.42 42.93
C PRO A 13 -13.62 17.40 42.80
N ALA A 14 -12.51 16.91 42.25
CA ALA A 14 -11.32 17.71 42.01
C ALA A 14 -11.62 18.83 41.00
N LYS A 15 -11.19 20.06 41.33
CA LYS A 15 -11.30 21.19 40.40
C LYS A 15 -10.41 20.94 39.16
N PRO A 16 -10.84 21.34 37.95
CA PRO A 16 -10.01 21.19 36.76
C PRO A 16 -8.68 21.93 36.95
N THR A 17 -7.57 21.21 36.79
CA THR A 17 -6.23 21.81 36.85
C THR A 17 -6.02 22.59 35.56
N VAL A 18 -6.10 23.92 35.64
CA VAL A 18 -5.72 24.80 34.54
C VAL A 18 -4.22 24.61 34.33
N ILE A 19 -3.84 24.01 33.20
CA ILE A 19 -2.45 23.93 32.75
C ILE A 19 -2.00 25.37 32.53
N GLN A 20 -1.10 25.87 33.39
CA GLN A 20 -0.52 27.19 33.20
C GLN A 20 0.37 27.14 31.95
N PRO A 21 0.31 28.14 31.04
CA PRO A 21 1.20 28.19 29.90
C PRO A 21 2.64 28.33 30.40
N GLU A 22 3.45 27.31 30.16
CA GLU A 22 4.86 27.29 30.52
C GLU A 22 5.57 28.49 29.89
N LYS A 23 6.22 29.31 30.72
CA LYS A 23 6.86 30.54 30.27
C LYS A 23 8.11 30.16 29.47
N VAL A 24 7.98 30.16 28.14
CA VAL A 24 9.05 29.86 27.19
C VAL A 24 10.33 30.61 27.56
N ASP A 25 11.40 29.86 27.87
CA ASP A 25 12.73 30.42 28.05
C ASP A 25 13.40 30.60 26.69
N TYR A 26 13.37 31.83 26.19
CA TYR A 26 13.96 32.22 24.91
C TYR A 26 15.49 32.10 24.86
N LEU A 27 16.16 31.81 25.98
CA LEU A 27 17.62 31.69 26.07
C LEU A 27 18.13 30.23 25.98
N ASN A 28 17.22 29.25 25.90
CA ASN A 28 17.56 27.83 25.87
C ASN A 28 16.66 27.07 24.88
N LEU A 29 16.66 27.49 23.61
CA LEU A 29 15.86 26.86 22.58
C LEU A 29 16.63 25.69 21.92
N PRO A 30 15.94 24.60 21.54
CA PRO A 30 16.58 23.50 20.82
C PRO A 30 17.08 23.98 19.44
N CYS A 31 18.32 23.62 19.11
CA CYS A 31 18.96 24.03 17.86
C CYS A 31 18.21 23.46 16.64
N PRO A 32 17.75 24.29 15.69
CA PRO A 32 16.88 23.85 14.59
C PRO A 32 17.62 22.98 13.57
N ILE A 33 16.92 22.06 12.92
CA ILE A 33 17.42 21.21 11.83
C ILE A 33 17.92 22.08 10.64
N PRO A 34 18.96 21.67 9.88
CA PRO A 34 19.46 22.46 8.75
C PRO A 34 18.37 22.79 7.72
N TYR A 35 18.49 23.94 7.05
CA TYR A 35 17.47 24.42 6.11
C TYR A 35 17.19 23.42 4.97
N GLU A 36 18.24 22.78 4.42
CA GLU A 36 18.12 21.72 3.40
C GLU A 36 17.28 20.51 3.87
N GLU A 37 17.16 20.29 5.19
CA GLU A 37 16.48 19.14 5.79
C GLU A 37 15.10 19.47 6.38
N ILE A 38 14.56 20.67 6.13
CA ILE A 38 13.23 21.06 6.65
C ILE A 38 12.17 20.03 6.26
N HIS A 39 12.08 19.70 4.97
CA HIS A 39 11.10 18.74 4.42
C HIS A 39 11.51 17.26 4.58
N ARG A 40 12.62 16.94 5.26
CA ARG A 40 13.21 15.59 5.30
C ARG A 40 12.25 14.50 5.78
N GLU A 41 11.44 14.77 6.81
CA GLU A 41 10.48 13.79 7.36
C GLU A 41 9.30 13.52 6.40
N ALA A 42 8.83 14.56 5.70
CA ALA A 42 7.84 14.41 4.64
C ALA A 42 8.43 13.62 3.47
N MET A 43 9.63 13.98 3.00
CA MET A 43 10.30 13.30 1.90
C MET A 43 10.62 11.82 2.19
N MET A 44 11.00 11.46 3.43
CA MET A 44 11.23 10.06 3.82
C MET A 44 9.97 9.18 3.70
N SER A 45 8.80 9.77 3.94
CA SER A 45 7.49 9.11 3.90
C SER A 45 6.91 9.12 2.47
N LEU A 46 7.00 10.26 1.78
CA LEU A 46 6.33 10.55 0.51
C LEU A 46 7.21 10.36 -0.74
N LYS A 47 8.52 10.20 -0.63
CA LYS A 47 9.37 9.84 -1.78
C LYS A 47 9.91 8.42 -1.57
N PRO A 48 9.10 7.37 -1.85
CA PRO A 48 9.64 6.04 -2.00
C PRO A 48 10.68 6.04 -3.14
N GLU A 49 11.75 5.27 -2.98
CA GLU A 49 12.73 5.03 -4.04
C GLU A 49 12.15 3.99 -5.00
N ILE A 50 11.20 4.42 -5.83
CA ILE A 50 10.66 3.64 -6.93
C ILE A 50 11.79 3.40 -7.93
N PHE A 51 11.94 2.15 -8.38
CA PHE A 51 12.84 1.79 -9.48
C PHE A 51 12.04 1.05 -10.54
N GLU A 52 12.55 1.03 -11.77
CA GLU A 52 11.99 0.23 -12.86
C GLU A 52 12.95 -0.91 -13.23
N GLY A 53 12.38 -2.09 -13.47
CA GLY A 53 13.09 -3.31 -13.82
C GLY A 53 13.62 -4.06 -12.61
N LEU A 54 14.72 -4.79 -12.80
CA LEU A 54 15.35 -5.60 -11.76
C LEU A 54 16.60 -4.90 -11.22
N ARG A 55 16.63 -4.70 -9.90
CA ARG A 55 17.79 -4.20 -9.17
C ARG A 55 18.32 -5.28 -8.24
N PHE A 56 19.62 -5.55 -8.32
CA PHE A 56 20.32 -6.46 -7.42
C PHE A 56 21.51 -5.74 -6.77
N ASP A 57 21.37 -5.45 -5.48
CA ASP A 57 22.40 -4.79 -4.68
C ASP A 57 23.07 -5.82 -3.75
N PHE A 58 24.36 -6.05 -3.95
CA PHE A 58 25.19 -6.86 -3.07
C PHE A 58 26.22 -5.99 -2.34
N THR A 59 26.06 -5.83 -1.02
CA THR A 59 27.00 -5.05 -0.19
C THR A 59 27.74 -5.95 0.79
N LYS A 60 29.07 -5.94 0.69
CA LYS A 60 29.99 -6.69 1.56
C LYS A 60 30.83 -5.74 2.39
N GLY A 61 30.59 -5.73 3.70
CA GLY A 61 31.54 -5.17 4.66
C GLY A 61 32.80 -6.03 4.69
N LEU A 62 33.97 -5.42 4.47
CA LEU A 62 35.27 -6.07 4.65
C LEU A 62 35.92 -5.69 5.98
N ASN A 63 35.65 -4.47 6.45
CA ASN A 63 36.00 -3.96 7.77
C ASN A 63 34.85 -3.05 8.25
N GLN A 64 34.77 -2.75 9.55
CA GLN A 64 33.79 -1.79 10.10
C GLN A 64 33.79 -0.42 9.38
N LYS A 65 34.93 -0.03 8.80
CA LYS A 65 35.12 1.23 8.06
C LYS A 65 35.12 1.07 6.53
N PHE A 66 35.07 -0.14 5.98
CA PHE A 66 35.20 -0.35 4.54
C PHE A 66 34.21 -1.38 4.00
N SER A 67 33.33 -0.92 3.10
CA SER A 67 32.35 -1.75 2.40
C SER A 67 32.51 -1.63 0.89
N LEU A 68 32.40 -2.77 0.22
CA LEU A 68 32.24 -2.84 -1.24
C LEU A 68 30.76 -3.07 -1.56
N SER A 69 30.25 -2.38 -2.56
CA SER A 69 28.88 -2.49 -3.03
C SER A 69 28.88 -2.77 -4.53
N HIS A 70 28.23 -3.85 -4.94
CA HIS A 70 28.04 -4.25 -6.32
C HIS A 70 26.56 -4.08 -6.64
N SER A 71 26.21 -3.14 -7.52
CA SER A 71 24.83 -2.89 -7.94
C SER A 71 24.67 -3.27 -9.40
N VAL A 72 23.72 -4.16 -9.69
CA VAL A 72 23.28 -4.48 -11.05
C VAL A 72 21.89 -3.89 -11.23
N LEU A 73 21.75 -2.93 -12.15
CA LEU A 73 20.46 -2.37 -12.54
C LEU A 73 20.13 -2.79 -13.98
N MET A 74 19.00 -3.47 -14.14
CA MET A 74 18.44 -3.90 -15.41
C MET A 74 17.09 -3.22 -15.59
N GLY A 75 17.09 -2.02 -16.17
CA GLY A 75 15.89 -1.18 -16.31
C GLY A 75 16.05 -0.14 -17.43
N PRO A 76 14.96 0.47 -17.89
CA PRO A 76 15.04 1.51 -18.91
C PRO A 76 15.67 2.77 -18.34
N THR A 77 16.69 3.32 -19.02
CA THR A 77 17.12 4.68 -18.75
C THR A 77 16.23 5.63 -19.54
N GLU A 78 15.51 6.49 -18.81
CA GLU A 78 14.68 7.54 -19.40
C GLU A 78 15.57 8.69 -19.89
N VAL A 79 15.70 8.81 -21.22
CA VAL A 79 16.40 9.94 -21.86
C VAL A 79 15.37 11.01 -22.24
N PRO A 80 15.43 12.22 -21.66
CA PRO A 80 14.49 13.28 -22.01
C PRO A 80 14.70 13.71 -23.46
N SER A 81 13.66 13.58 -24.28
CA SER A 81 13.65 14.04 -25.67
C SER A 81 13.02 15.44 -25.79
N GLN A 82 13.23 16.15 -26.90
CA GLN A 82 12.69 17.51 -27.08
C GLN A 82 11.20 17.53 -27.46
N SER A 83 10.69 16.42 -27.99
CA SER A 83 9.27 16.06 -27.99
C SER A 83 8.88 15.55 -26.60
N GLY A 84 7.67 15.83 -26.14
CA GLY A 84 7.20 15.46 -24.78
C GLY A 84 7.09 13.95 -24.48
N GLU A 85 7.53 13.08 -25.39
CA GLU A 85 7.65 11.65 -25.19
C GLU A 85 9.03 11.29 -24.60
N VAL A 86 9.01 10.50 -23.52
CA VAL A 86 10.23 10.00 -22.86
C VAL A 86 10.71 8.75 -23.57
N ILE A 87 11.91 8.81 -24.18
CA ILE A 87 12.51 7.65 -24.84
C ILE A 87 13.14 6.76 -23.77
N LYS A 88 12.59 5.56 -23.64
CA LYS A 88 13.01 4.52 -22.70
C LYS A 88 13.96 3.56 -23.41
N ILE A 89 15.27 3.75 -23.19
CA ILE A 89 16.26 2.84 -23.76
C ILE A 89 16.48 1.70 -22.74
N PRO A 90 16.21 0.43 -23.09
CA PRO A 90 16.48 -0.69 -22.19
C PRO A 90 17.99 -0.80 -21.98
N THR A 91 18.43 -0.58 -20.74
CA THR A 91 19.84 -0.55 -20.37
C THR A 91 20.13 -1.53 -19.24
N SER A 92 21.27 -2.22 -19.34
CA SER A 92 21.85 -2.90 -18.20
C SER A 92 23.14 -2.18 -17.81
N HIS A 93 23.22 -1.78 -16.55
CA HIS A 93 24.36 -1.06 -16.01
C HIS A 93 24.81 -1.75 -14.72
N TYR A 94 26.11 -2.02 -14.64
CA TYR A 94 26.74 -2.50 -13.43
C TYR A 94 27.55 -1.35 -12.82
N GLU A 95 27.29 -1.08 -11.55
CA GLU A 95 27.96 -0.07 -10.75
C GLU A 95 28.76 -0.77 -9.64
N PHE A 96 30.08 -0.62 -9.69
CA PHE A 96 30.97 -1.04 -8.61
C PHE A 96 31.27 0.15 -7.71
N GLY A 97 30.92 0.01 -6.43
CA GLY A 97 31.14 1.01 -5.39
C GLY A 97 32.09 0.53 -4.31
N ALA A 98 32.95 1.44 -3.84
CA ALA A 98 33.79 1.27 -2.66
C ALA A 98 33.54 2.45 -1.71
N ASN A 99 33.15 2.15 -0.47
CA ASN A 99 32.85 3.14 0.55
C ASN A 99 33.83 2.95 1.71
N PHE A 100 34.59 4.00 2.02
CA PHE A 100 35.41 4.09 3.22
C PHE A 100 34.81 5.14 4.15
N ILE A 101 34.44 4.73 5.36
CA ILE A 101 33.71 5.54 6.34
C ILE A 101 34.53 5.56 7.63
N ASP A 102 35.25 6.65 7.85
CA ASP A 102 35.92 6.99 9.10
C ASP A 102 35.34 8.30 9.66
N PRO A 103 35.29 8.53 11.00
CA PRO A 103 34.62 9.71 11.56
C PRO A 103 35.16 11.07 11.08
N LYS A 104 36.37 11.12 10.50
CA LYS A 104 36.96 12.33 9.92
C LYS A 104 37.02 12.32 8.38
N LEU A 105 36.80 11.16 7.76
CA LEU A 105 37.04 10.93 6.33
C LEU A 105 36.05 9.91 5.76
N MET A 106 35.12 10.40 4.94
CA MET A 106 34.22 9.57 4.15
C MET A 106 34.60 9.67 2.67
N LEU A 107 34.94 8.54 2.06
CA LEU A 107 35.23 8.40 0.64
C LEU A 107 34.19 7.46 0.04
N PHE A 108 33.50 7.91 -1.00
CA PHE A 108 32.60 7.09 -1.81
C PHE A 108 33.12 7.13 -3.24
N GLY A 109 33.58 6.00 -3.76
CA GLY A 109 33.97 5.85 -5.17
C GLY A 109 33.02 4.89 -5.87
N ARG A 110 32.38 5.31 -6.96
CA ARG A 110 31.46 4.51 -7.76
C ARG A 110 31.88 4.56 -9.22
N ILE A 111 32.05 3.41 -9.86
CA ILE A 111 32.40 3.30 -11.28
C ILE A 111 31.32 2.49 -12.01
N MET A 112 30.81 3.05 -13.11
CA MET A 112 29.83 2.44 -13.99
C MET A 112 30.50 1.80 -15.21
N THR A 113 29.87 0.78 -15.79
CA THR A 113 30.36 0.09 -17.01
C THR A 113 30.46 0.97 -18.26
N ASP A 114 29.83 2.14 -18.28
CA ASP A 114 29.94 3.14 -19.36
C ASP A 114 31.20 4.03 -19.23
N GLY A 115 32.04 3.79 -18.22
CA GLY A 115 33.25 4.54 -17.94
C GLY A 115 33.04 5.77 -17.05
N ARG A 116 31.82 6.05 -16.57
CA ARG A 116 31.57 7.14 -15.63
C ARG A 116 32.10 6.78 -14.24
N LEU A 117 32.98 7.63 -13.73
CA LEU A 117 33.48 7.59 -12.34
C LEU A 117 32.82 8.71 -11.54
N ASN A 118 32.09 8.36 -10.49
CA ASN A 118 31.52 9.29 -9.53
C ASN A 118 32.22 9.11 -8.18
N ALA A 119 33.07 10.07 -7.81
CA ALA A 119 33.81 10.07 -6.55
C ALA A 119 33.34 11.24 -5.67
N ARG A 120 32.83 10.93 -4.47
CA ARG A 120 32.49 11.90 -3.44
C ARG A 120 33.45 11.75 -2.26
N VAL A 121 34.17 12.82 -1.97
CA VAL A 121 35.09 12.93 -0.84
C VAL A 121 34.49 13.92 0.16
N LYS A 122 34.30 13.50 1.41
CA LYS A 122 33.96 14.36 2.54
C LYS A 122 35.01 14.19 3.62
N CYS A 123 35.85 15.21 3.81
CA CYS A 123 36.84 15.25 4.88
C CYS A 123 36.45 16.35 5.87
N ASP A 124 36.28 16.00 7.14
CA ASP A 124 36.02 16.95 8.21
C ASP A 124 37.39 17.30 8.84
N LEU A 125 38.16 18.18 8.17
CA LEU A 125 39.60 18.37 8.43
C LEU A 125 39.91 19.20 9.69
N SER A 126 38.97 20.04 10.13
CA SER A 126 38.94 20.80 11.38
C SER A 126 37.57 21.47 11.52
N GLU A 127 37.17 21.89 12.72
CA GLU A 127 35.81 22.39 13.06
C GLU A 127 35.34 23.62 12.25
N ASN A 128 36.21 24.26 11.45
CA ASN A 128 35.93 25.50 10.74
C ASN A 128 36.22 25.47 9.22
N LEU A 129 36.45 24.30 8.59
CA LEU A 129 36.64 24.26 7.13
C LEU A 129 36.03 23.03 6.43
N ILE A 130 34.73 23.13 6.16
CA ILE A 130 34.05 22.38 5.10
C ILE A 130 33.66 23.40 4.04
N LEU A 131 33.84 23.11 2.73
CA LEU A 131 33.44 24.02 1.63
C LEU A 131 31.92 23.98 1.32
N LYS A 132 31.14 23.55 2.32
CA LYS A 132 29.83 24.07 2.73
C LYS A 132 30.06 24.60 4.15
N ALA A 133 30.23 25.91 4.32
CA ALA A 133 30.56 26.48 5.63
C ALA A 133 29.30 26.51 6.51
N ASN A 134 29.18 25.50 7.36
CA ASN A 134 28.10 25.36 8.34
C ASN A 134 28.55 25.93 9.68
N ALA A 135 27.88 26.96 10.17
CA ALA A 135 28.06 27.46 11.53
C ALA A 135 26.81 27.18 12.36
N GLN A 136 27.00 26.60 13.54
CA GLN A 136 25.94 26.29 14.49
C GLN A 136 26.09 27.16 15.73
N GLY A 137 25.10 28.03 15.98
CA GLY A 137 24.91 28.70 17.26
C GLY A 137 24.07 27.83 18.21
N LYS A 138 23.68 28.40 19.35
CA LYS A 138 22.74 27.76 20.29
C LYS A 138 21.36 27.63 19.64
N ASP A 139 20.76 28.77 19.28
CA ASP A 139 19.37 28.83 18.83
C ASP A 139 19.22 28.98 17.30
N TYR A 140 20.34 29.10 16.57
CA TYR A 140 20.36 29.31 15.12
C TYR A 140 21.42 28.45 14.40
N ARG A 141 21.19 28.18 13.12
CA ARG A 141 22.16 27.58 12.19
C ARG A 141 22.27 28.42 10.93
N THR A 142 23.50 28.60 10.45
CA THR A 142 23.78 29.25 9.17
C THR A 142 24.60 28.33 8.28
N GLN A 143 24.34 28.34 6.99
CA GLN A 143 25.03 27.51 6.02
C GLN A 143 25.33 28.31 4.77
N PHE A 144 26.60 28.35 4.38
CA PHE A 144 27.05 28.94 3.11
C PHE A 144 27.53 27.85 2.16
N GLN A 145 26.93 27.77 0.98
CA GLN A 145 27.25 26.81 -0.07
C GLN A 145 27.85 27.53 -1.28
N LEU A 146 29.05 27.11 -1.69
CA LEU A 146 29.69 27.53 -2.94
C LEU A 146 29.65 26.37 -3.94
N GLY A 147 28.93 26.55 -5.04
CA GLY A 147 28.81 25.59 -6.13
C GLY A 147 29.61 25.99 -7.37
N ASN A 148 29.93 25.00 -8.20
CA ASN A 148 30.50 25.24 -9.52
C ASN A 148 29.51 26.03 -10.41
N GLY A 149 29.99 26.82 -11.37
CA GLY A 149 29.14 27.70 -12.17
C GLY A 149 28.71 29.02 -11.48
N ALA A 150 29.47 29.46 -10.47
CA ALA A 150 29.21 30.67 -9.68
C ALA A 150 27.84 30.65 -8.99
N LEU A 151 27.48 29.50 -8.40
CA LEU A 151 26.29 29.35 -7.57
C LEU A 151 26.66 29.61 -6.11
N PHE A 152 26.14 30.69 -5.54
CA PHE A 152 26.31 31.05 -4.13
C PHE A 152 24.98 30.84 -3.42
N GLY A 153 24.96 30.09 -2.33
CA GLY A 153 23.79 29.89 -1.47
C GLY A 153 24.12 30.27 -0.02
N ALA A 154 23.21 30.97 0.65
CA ALA A 154 23.32 31.35 2.05
C ALA A 154 21.98 31.09 2.75
N ASN A 155 21.97 30.15 3.69
CA ASN A 155 20.79 29.73 4.43
C ASN A 155 20.94 30.12 5.90
N TYR A 156 19.88 30.65 6.49
CA TYR A 156 19.77 31.02 7.90
C TYR A 156 18.50 30.41 8.48
N ILE A 157 18.58 29.71 9.60
CA ILE A 157 17.40 29.22 10.32
C ILE A 157 17.59 29.40 11.82
N GLN A 158 16.54 29.89 12.49
CA GLN A 158 16.55 30.21 13.91
C GLN A 158 15.29 29.66 14.59
N SER A 159 15.46 29.11 15.78
CA SER A 159 14.36 28.75 16.66
C SER A 159 13.80 30.01 17.32
N VAL A 160 12.49 30.23 17.21
CA VAL A 160 11.76 31.39 17.77
C VAL A 160 10.94 30.97 19.00
N THR A 161 10.59 29.70 19.07
CA THR A 161 9.79 29.05 20.12
C THR A 161 10.22 27.58 20.16
N PRO A 162 10.11 26.84 21.28
CA PRO A 162 10.52 25.43 21.34
C PRO A 162 9.90 24.54 20.25
N HIS A 163 8.73 24.96 19.74
CA HIS A 163 7.98 24.30 18.68
C HIS A 163 7.99 25.02 17.33
N LEU A 164 8.61 26.20 17.18
CA LEU A 164 8.60 26.98 15.92
C LEU A 164 9.99 27.49 15.56
N SER A 165 10.48 27.09 14.39
CA SER A 165 11.70 27.60 13.77
C SER A 165 11.37 28.31 12.45
N LEU A 166 11.97 29.47 12.23
CA LEU A 166 11.83 30.27 11.01
C LEU A 166 13.20 30.44 10.36
N GLY A 167 13.25 30.43 9.04
CA GLY A 167 14.48 30.60 8.28
C GLY A 167 14.27 31.25 6.93
N GLY A 168 15.37 31.59 6.29
CA GLY A 168 15.41 32.04 4.91
C GLY A 168 16.66 31.54 4.19
N GLU A 169 16.52 31.35 2.88
CA GLU A 169 17.61 31.08 1.95
C GLU A 169 17.77 32.27 1.02
N VAL A 170 19.00 32.55 0.62
CA VAL A 170 19.34 33.47 -0.47
C VAL A 170 20.28 32.73 -1.39
N PHE A 171 19.94 32.62 -2.66
CA PHE A 171 20.83 32.03 -3.66
C PHE A 171 21.03 32.96 -4.86
N TRP A 172 22.23 32.89 -5.43
CA TRP A 172 22.64 33.60 -6.64
C TRP A 172 23.27 32.59 -7.59
N ALA A 173 22.59 32.31 -8.71
CA ALA A 173 23.09 31.43 -9.76
C ALA A 173 23.72 32.28 -10.88
N GLY A 174 25.04 32.47 -10.82
CA GLY A 174 25.78 33.32 -11.75
C GLY A 174 25.64 32.94 -13.22
N GLN A 175 25.57 31.64 -13.53
CA GLN A 175 25.37 31.12 -14.90
C GLN A 175 24.05 31.61 -15.54
N TYR A 176 22.98 31.76 -14.77
CA TYR A 176 21.67 32.26 -15.26
C TYR A 176 21.42 33.73 -14.89
N ARG A 177 22.33 34.37 -14.14
CA ARG A 177 22.17 35.70 -13.52
C ARG A 177 20.84 35.86 -12.75
N LYS A 178 20.42 34.81 -12.04
CA LYS A 178 19.19 34.80 -11.25
C LYS A 178 19.51 34.77 -9.75
N SER A 179 18.95 35.73 -9.03
CA SER A 179 18.81 35.71 -7.57
C SER A 179 17.48 35.09 -7.19
N GLY A 180 17.45 34.34 -6.09
CA GLY A 180 16.22 33.98 -5.41
C GLY A 180 16.37 34.12 -3.89
N ILE A 181 15.26 34.41 -3.24
CA ILE A 181 15.11 34.45 -1.79
C ILE A 181 13.98 33.50 -1.44
N GLY A 182 14.21 32.58 -0.52
CA GLY A 182 13.15 31.75 0.05
C GLY A 182 13.01 31.99 1.53
N TYR A 183 11.80 31.76 2.02
CA TYR A 183 11.46 31.76 3.45
C TYR A 183 10.93 30.38 3.80
N ALA A 184 11.27 29.88 4.96
CA ALA A 184 10.71 28.65 5.48
C ALA A 184 10.29 28.77 6.95
N ALA A 185 9.20 28.09 7.28
CA ALA A 185 8.68 27.92 8.62
C ALA A 185 8.55 26.43 8.93
N ARG A 186 8.99 26.02 10.12
CA ARG A 186 8.87 24.66 10.62
C ARG A 186 8.26 24.68 12.01
N PHE A 187 7.10 24.06 12.14
CA PHE A 187 6.43 23.80 13.41
C PHE A 187 6.61 22.34 13.82
N ASN A 188 7.08 22.09 15.03
CA ASN A 188 7.47 20.76 15.53
C ASN A 188 6.84 20.49 16.90
N THR A 189 6.07 19.42 17.00
CA THR A 189 5.47 18.88 18.23
C THR A 189 5.68 17.37 18.24
N ASP A 190 5.72 16.72 19.41
CA ASP A 190 6.01 15.28 19.55
C ASP A 190 5.22 14.36 18.59
N LYS A 191 4.00 14.77 18.21
CA LYS A 191 3.11 14.02 17.31
C LYS A 191 3.02 14.57 15.89
N MET A 192 3.40 15.84 15.65
CA MET A 192 3.16 16.49 14.35
C MET A 192 4.28 17.45 13.94
N VAL A 193 4.64 17.42 12.66
CA VAL A 193 5.61 18.31 12.04
C VAL A 193 4.94 18.97 10.83
N ALA A 194 4.81 20.28 10.87
CA ALA A 194 4.32 21.08 9.75
C ALA A 194 5.45 21.95 9.21
N THR A 195 5.62 22.00 7.90
CA THR A 195 6.69 22.75 7.23
C THR A 195 6.13 23.49 6.03
N GLY A 196 6.46 24.77 5.90
CA GLY A 196 6.11 25.56 4.73
C GLY A 196 7.32 26.33 4.22
N GLN A 197 7.61 26.23 2.93
CA GLN A 197 8.64 26.97 2.22
C GLN A 197 7.99 27.80 1.10
N VAL A 198 8.39 29.05 0.98
CA VAL A 198 7.94 29.99 -0.08
C VAL A 198 9.19 30.60 -0.69
N ALA A 199 9.50 30.21 -1.92
CA ALA A 199 10.64 30.71 -2.67
C ALA A 199 10.21 31.74 -3.73
N SER A 200 10.98 32.81 -3.89
CA SER A 200 10.78 33.84 -4.92
C SER A 200 10.98 33.31 -6.36
N THR A 201 11.39 32.06 -6.51
CA THR A 201 11.35 31.29 -7.77
C THR A 201 9.93 30.93 -8.19
N GLY A 202 8.93 31.15 -7.33
CA GLY A 202 7.53 30.82 -7.57
C GLY A 202 7.09 29.49 -6.94
N VAL A 203 7.99 28.74 -6.28
CA VAL A 203 7.63 27.48 -5.62
C VAL A 203 7.14 27.75 -4.19
N VAL A 204 5.95 27.26 -3.89
CA VAL A 204 5.37 27.16 -2.54
C VAL A 204 5.24 25.68 -2.21
N ALA A 205 5.94 25.21 -1.19
CA ALA A 205 5.90 23.82 -0.74
C ALA A 205 5.41 23.75 0.72
N LEU A 206 4.29 23.07 0.95
CA LEU A 206 3.69 22.88 2.27
C LEU A 206 3.61 21.38 2.56
N SER A 207 4.32 20.92 3.58
CA SER A 207 4.28 19.52 4.01
C SER A 207 3.81 19.40 5.46
N TYR A 208 3.09 18.32 5.75
CA TYR A 208 2.54 18.01 7.06
C TYR A 208 2.72 16.52 7.35
N VAL A 209 3.36 16.19 8.47
CA VAL A 209 3.60 14.81 8.91
C VAL A 209 2.96 14.63 10.27
N GLN A 210 2.05 13.65 10.37
CA GLN A 210 1.36 13.26 11.59
C GLN A 210 1.81 11.85 11.99
N LYS A 211 2.49 11.73 13.13
CA LYS A 211 2.83 10.45 13.74
C LYS A 211 1.59 9.98 14.52
N VAL A 212 0.91 8.97 13.99
CA VAL A 212 -0.32 8.39 14.60
C VAL A 212 0.08 7.35 15.65
N SER A 213 1.16 6.63 15.39
CA SER A 213 1.76 5.63 16.28
C SER A 213 3.27 5.60 16.04
N GLU A 214 4.05 4.98 16.93
CA GLU A 214 5.49 4.74 16.73
C GLU A 214 5.79 3.95 15.44
N LYS A 215 4.80 3.20 14.95
CA LYS A 215 4.87 2.38 13.71
C LYS A 215 4.22 3.02 12.49
N VAL A 216 3.43 4.09 12.65
CA VAL A 216 2.55 4.61 11.60
C VAL A 216 2.66 6.12 11.52
N SER A 217 3.21 6.59 10.41
CA SER A 217 3.26 8.01 10.05
C SER A 217 2.41 8.27 8.82
N LEU A 218 1.57 9.29 8.89
CA LEU A 218 0.84 9.84 7.74
C LEU A 218 1.52 11.12 7.32
N ALA A 219 1.61 11.37 6.01
CA ALA A 219 2.24 12.54 5.45
C ALA A 219 1.40 13.10 4.30
N SER A 220 1.29 14.43 4.26
CA SER A 220 0.69 15.19 3.18
C SER A 220 1.70 16.21 2.68
N ASP A 221 1.81 16.40 1.38
CA ASP A 221 2.64 17.43 0.77
C ASP A 221 1.85 18.15 -0.33
N PHE A 222 2.09 19.45 -0.47
CA PHE A 222 1.42 20.31 -1.42
C PHE A 222 2.45 21.26 -2.01
N THR A 223 2.82 21.00 -3.27
CA THR A 223 3.74 21.84 -4.04
C THR A 223 2.95 22.61 -5.08
N TYR A 224 2.94 23.94 -4.98
CA TYR A 224 2.35 24.86 -5.95
C TYR A 224 3.43 25.70 -6.61
N ASN A 225 3.47 25.71 -7.93
CA ASN A 225 4.37 26.54 -8.72
C ASN A 225 3.59 27.71 -9.33
N TYR A 226 3.78 28.91 -8.80
CA TYR A 226 3.13 30.14 -9.25
C TYR A 226 3.46 30.50 -10.72
N LEU A 227 4.65 30.12 -11.23
CA LEU A 227 5.06 30.45 -12.59
C LEU A 227 4.39 29.57 -13.65
N SER A 228 4.26 28.26 -13.39
CA SER A 228 3.53 27.34 -14.29
C SER A 228 2.03 27.23 -13.96
N LYS A 229 1.61 27.71 -12.78
CA LYS A 229 0.27 27.55 -12.18
C LYS A 229 -0.12 26.10 -11.90
N GLU A 230 0.86 25.21 -11.80
CA GLU A 230 0.66 23.80 -11.49
C GLU A 230 0.61 23.60 -9.97
N ALA A 231 -0.34 22.79 -9.51
CA ALA A 231 -0.48 22.36 -8.12
C ALA A 231 -0.41 20.83 -8.06
N ILE A 232 0.50 20.30 -7.25
CA ILE A 232 0.62 18.87 -6.98
C ILE A 232 0.34 18.67 -5.49
N ALA A 233 -0.71 17.90 -5.19
CA ALA A 233 -1.02 17.46 -3.84
C ALA A 233 -0.71 15.96 -3.72
N SER A 234 0.09 15.59 -2.73
CA SER A 234 0.51 14.22 -2.46
C SER A 234 0.01 13.81 -1.07
N PHE A 235 -0.63 12.66 -0.95
CA PHE A 235 -0.93 12.03 0.34
C PHE A 235 -0.21 10.68 0.42
N GLY A 236 0.32 10.33 1.59
CA GLY A 236 1.02 9.07 1.76
C GLY A 236 1.15 8.61 3.20
N TYR A 237 1.60 7.38 3.34
CA TYR A 237 1.73 6.69 4.61
C TYR A 237 3.04 5.89 4.65
N ASP A 238 3.63 5.78 5.84
CA ASP A 238 4.79 4.95 6.14
C ASP A 238 4.45 4.06 7.34
N TYR A 239 4.35 2.75 7.07
CA TYR A 239 4.14 1.70 8.06
C TYR A 239 5.47 0.98 8.29
N ILE A 240 6.05 1.18 9.48
CA ILE A 240 7.30 0.55 9.91
C ILE A 240 6.94 -0.59 10.87
N LEU A 241 7.04 -1.82 10.37
CA LEU A 241 6.89 -3.06 11.13
C LEU A 241 8.29 -3.66 11.41
N ARG A 242 8.37 -4.71 12.25
CA ARG A 242 9.67 -5.28 12.65
C ARG A 242 10.42 -5.97 11.51
N GLN A 243 9.69 -6.59 10.58
CA GLN A 243 10.25 -7.37 9.47
C GLN A 243 9.98 -6.72 8.11
N CYS A 244 9.07 -5.75 8.01
CA CYS A 244 8.78 -5.09 6.75
C CYS A 244 8.48 -3.60 6.94
N ARG A 245 8.66 -2.82 5.88
CA ARG A 245 8.30 -1.40 5.79
C ARG A 245 7.49 -1.17 4.53
N LEU A 246 6.26 -0.72 4.70
CA LEU A 246 5.34 -0.43 3.61
C LEU A 246 5.15 1.08 3.51
N ARG A 247 5.46 1.65 2.34
CA ARG A 247 5.21 3.04 1.98
C ARG A 247 4.23 3.11 0.83
N GLY A 248 3.23 3.98 0.94
CA GLY A 248 2.28 4.25 -0.13
C GLY A 248 2.10 5.75 -0.33
N LYS A 249 1.93 6.18 -1.57
CA LYS A 249 1.68 7.57 -1.96
C LYS A 249 0.66 7.65 -3.10
N VAL A 250 -0.22 8.64 -3.02
CA VAL A 250 -1.21 9.00 -4.04
C VAL A 250 -1.04 10.48 -4.37
N ASP A 251 -0.90 10.81 -5.66
CA ASP A 251 -0.81 12.18 -6.18
C ASP A 251 -2.11 12.65 -6.82
N SER A 252 -2.34 13.96 -6.79
CA SER A 252 -3.40 14.66 -7.52
C SER A 252 -3.38 14.42 -9.03
N ASN A 253 -2.23 13.99 -9.57
CA ASN A 253 -2.05 13.64 -10.98
C ASN A 253 -2.49 12.21 -11.29
N GLY A 254 -3.15 11.52 -10.35
CA GLY A 254 -3.60 10.13 -10.49
C GLY A 254 -2.49 9.08 -10.32
N CYS A 255 -1.23 9.49 -10.12
CA CYS A 255 -0.16 8.55 -9.84
C CYS A 255 -0.27 7.99 -8.41
N THR A 256 -0.46 6.67 -8.30
CA THR A 256 -0.40 5.91 -7.05
C THR A 256 0.85 5.05 -7.06
N SER A 257 1.71 5.22 -6.06
CA SER A 257 2.95 4.46 -5.89
C SER A 257 2.94 3.70 -4.57
N THR A 258 3.49 2.50 -4.60
CA THR A 258 3.67 1.63 -3.43
C THR A 258 5.07 1.04 -3.43
N PHE A 259 5.63 0.92 -2.23
CA PHE A 259 6.98 0.41 -1.99
C PHE A 259 6.96 -0.45 -0.72
N LEU A 260 7.36 -1.71 -0.86
CA LEU A 260 7.45 -2.67 0.23
C LEU A 260 8.90 -3.15 0.35
N GLU A 261 9.53 -2.91 1.50
CA GLU A 261 10.80 -3.53 1.90
C GLU A 261 10.47 -4.65 2.90
N GLU A 262 10.92 -5.88 2.64
CA GLU A 262 10.78 -7.03 3.53
C GLU A 262 12.13 -7.66 3.86
N ARG A 263 12.37 -7.93 5.15
CA ARG A 263 13.64 -8.46 5.68
C ARG A 263 13.47 -9.95 5.97
N LEU A 264 13.79 -10.77 4.97
CA LEU A 264 13.59 -12.22 5.00
C LEU A 264 14.57 -12.93 5.95
N SER A 265 15.81 -12.44 6.06
CA SER A 265 16.83 -13.01 6.95
C SER A 265 17.87 -11.96 7.35
N MET A 266 18.88 -12.34 8.14
CA MET A 266 19.95 -11.42 8.55
C MET A 266 20.84 -11.01 7.37
N GLY A 267 20.38 -9.99 6.65
CA GLY A 267 21.09 -9.32 5.56
C GLY A 267 20.44 -9.48 4.18
N LEU A 268 19.42 -10.32 4.01
CA LEU A 268 18.61 -10.37 2.79
C LEU A 268 17.37 -9.48 2.92
N ASN A 269 17.36 -8.36 2.18
CA ASN A 269 16.20 -7.47 2.08
C ASN A 269 15.60 -7.60 0.66
N PHE A 270 14.37 -8.07 0.60
CA PHE A 270 13.54 -8.08 -0.60
C PHE A 270 12.83 -6.72 -0.74
N ILE A 271 12.74 -6.20 -1.96
CA ILE A 271 12.11 -4.89 -2.22
C ILE A 271 11.18 -5.02 -3.43
N LEU A 272 9.93 -4.62 -3.26
CA LEU A 272 8.92 -4.54 -4.31
C LEU A 272 8.53 -3.07 -4.48
N SER A 273 8.56 -2.55 -5.71
CA SER A 273 7.99 -1.24 -6.03
C SER A 273 7.01 -1.34 -7.19
N ALA A 274 5.91 -0.61 -7.08
CA ALA A 274 4.91 -0.48 -8.14
C ALA A 274 4.44 0.97 -8.23
N GLU A 275 4.37 1.49 -9.45
CA GLU A 275 3.84 2.82 -9.75
C GLU A 275 2.75 2.68 -10.81
N LEU A 276 1.53 3.07 -10.44
CA LEU A 276 0.34 3.04 -11.26
C LEU A 276 -0.06 4.49 -11.57
N LEU A 277 0.14 4.91 -12.83
CA LEU A 277 -0.53 6.11 -13.32
C LEU A 277 -2.00 5.78 -13.57
N MET A 278 -2.86 6.03 -12.58
CA MET A 278 -4.30 6.02 -12.80
C MET A 278 -4.64 7.31 -13.54
N GLU A 279 -4.55 7.27 -14.87
CA GLU A 279 -5.02 8.35 -15.70
C GLU A 279 -6.54 8.45 -15.51
N ILE A 280 -6.98 9.33 -14.59
CA ILE A 280 -8.38 9.73 -14.45
C ILE A 280 -8.68 10.67 -15.63
N VAL A 281 -8.59 10.11 -16.83
CA VAL A 281 -9.72 10.20 -17.74
C VAL A 281 -10.91 9.76 -16.89
N MET A 282 -11.63 10.72 -16.31
CA MET A 282 -13.06 10.50 -16.17
C MET A 282 -13.47 10.01 -17.54
N PRO A 283 -14.04 8.80 -17.67
CA PRO A 283 -14.76 8.52 -18.88
C PRO A 283 -15.81 9.61 -18.92
N SER A 284 -15.64 10.58 -19.83
CA SER A 284 -16.76 11.01 -20.64
C SER A 284 -17.25 9.73 -21.25
N PHE A 285 -18.07 8.99 -20.50
CA PHE A 285 -18.54 7.68 -20.87
C PHE A 285 -19.08 7.89 -22.27
N PRO A 286 -18.50 7.25 -23.29
CA PRO A 286 -19.31 6.93 -24.41
C PRO A 286 -20.38 6.02 -23.79
N PHE A 287 -21.53 6.61 -23.48
CA PHE A 287 -22.77 6.03 -23.95
C PHE A 287 -22.73 6.07 -25.49
N ASP A 288 -21.72 5.41 -26.07
CA ASP A 288 -21.91 4.62 -27.27
C ASP A 288 -23.00 3.67 -26.83
N TYR A 289 -24.21 4.00 -27.27
CA TYR A 289 -25.44 3.34 -26.91
C TYR A 289 -25.40 1.95 -27.54
N GLU A 290 -24.63 1.05 -26.92
CA GLU A 290 -24.56 -0.35 -27.31
C GLU A 290 -25.97 -0.90 -27.32
N SER A 291 -26.23 -1.81 -28.26
CA SER A 291 -27.59 -2.16 -28.65
C SER A 291 -28.46 -2.50 -27.43
N PRO A 292 -29.67 -1.92 -27.31
CA PRO A 292 -30.51 -2.03 -26.10
C PRO A 292 -30.98 -3.46 -25.75
N GLY A 293 -30.55 -4.48 -26.51
CA GLY A 293 -30.66 -5.88 -26.14
C GLY A 293 -29.70 -6.29 -25.03
N LYS A 294 -28.43 -5.84 -25.03
CA LYS A 294 -27.44 -6.29 -24.02
C LYS A 294 -27.84 -5.91 -22.59
N GLU A 295 -28.23 -4.65 -22.37
CA GLU A 295 -28.69 -4.19 -21.05
C GLU A 295 -29.92 -4.98 -20.58
N PHE A 296 -30.84 -5.29 -21.49
CA PHE A 296 -32.01 -6.10 -21.20
C PHE A 296 -31.62 -7.54 -20.83
N ASP A 297 -30.67 -8.16 -21.54
CA ASP A 297 -30.16 -9.50 -21.25
C ASP A 297 -29.43 -9.56 -19.89
N TRP A 298 -28.69 -8.52 -19.52
CA TRP A 298 -28.09 -8.41 -18.18
C TRP A 298 -29.15 -8.30 -17.08
N LEU A 299 -30.14 -7.42 -17.23
CA LEU A 299 -31.24 -7.27 -16.27
C LEU A 299 -32.08 -8.55 -16.16
N LEU A 300 -32.33 -9.24 -17.27
CA LEU A 300 -33.00 -10.53 -17.31
C LEU A 300 -32.18 -11.61 -16.59
N SER A 301 -30.86 -11.61 -16.74
CA SER A 301 -29.95 -12.54 -16.05
C SER A 301 -29.90 -12.30 -14.54
N VAL A 302 -29.86 -11.03 -14.10
CA VAL A 302 -29.97 -10.65 -12.68
C VAL A 302 -31.32 -11.10 -12.10
N PHE A 303 -32.42 -10.86 -12.82
CA PHE A 303 -33.75 -11.30 -12.40
C PHE A 303 -33.87 -12.83 -12.33
N ALA A 304 -33.26 -13.56 -13.28
CA ALA A 304 -33.17 -15.01 -13.26
C ALA A 304 -32.37 -15.51 -12.04
N GLY A 305 -31.28 -14.83 -11.65
CA GLY A 305 -30.53 -15.10 -10.42
C GLY A 305 -31.38 -14.98 -9.15
N ILE A 306 -32.16 -13.89 -9.03
CA ILE A 306 -33.08 -13.66 -7.90
C ILE A 306 -34.20 -14.73 -7.87
N LEU A 307 -34.78 -15.06 -9.02
CA LEU A 307 -35.83 -16.06 -9.14
C LEU A 307 -35.32 -17.48 -8.81
N MET A 308 -34.08 -17.78 -9.21
CA MET A 308 -33.37 -19.00 -8.87
C MET A 308 -33.15 -19.11 -7.36
N CYS A 309 -32.65 -18.06 -6.70
CA CYS A 309 -32.50 -18.02 -5.24
C CYS A 309 -33.83 -18.27 -4.52
N ARG A 310 -34.90 -17.58 -4.92
CA ARG A 310 -36.26 -17.76 -4.36
C ARG A 310 -36.82 -19.17 -4.56
N THR A 311 -36.53 -19.79 -5.70
CA THR A 311 -36.99 -21.14 -6.03
C THR A 311 -36.22 -22.18 -5.25
N VAL A 312 -34.89 -22.09 -5.22
CA VAL A 312 -34.03 -23.03 -4.49
C VAL A 312 -34.22 -22.92 -2.98
N TYR A 313 -34.43 -21.72 -2.42
CA TYR A 313 -34.78 -21.54 -1.00
C TYR A 313 -36.03 -22.36 -0.62
N LYS A 314 -37.09 -22.31 -1.44
CA LYS A 314 -38.32 -23.10 -1.22
C LYS A 314 -38.08 -24.59 -1.39
N LEU A 315 -37.34 -25.01 -2.43
CA LEU A 315 -37.01 -26.41 -2.65
C LEU A 315 -36.18 -26.98 -1.49
N THR A 316 -35.20 -26.23 -0.99
CA THR A 316 -34.38 -26.60 0.17
C THR A 316 -35.26 -26.82 1.40
N GLY A 317 -36.24 -25.95 1.65
CA GLY A 317 -37.20 -26.12 2.76
C GLY A 317 -38.10 -27.37 2.66
N ILE A 318 -38.38 -27.84 1.44
CA ILE A 318 -39.16 -29.06 1.17
C ILE A 318 -38.28 -30.33 1.23
N VAL A 319 -37.04 -30.24 0.72
CA VAL A 319 -36.11 -31.36 0.58
C VAL A 319 -35.37 -31.67 1.88
N SER A 320 -34.97 -30.64 2.64
CA SER A 320 -34.23 -30.81 3.91
C SER A 320 -34.87 -31.76 4.93
N PRO A 321 -36.20 -31.73 5.20
CA PRO A 321 -36.81 -32.68 6.14
C PRO A 321 -36.81 -34.14 5.65
N LEU A 322 -36.60 -34.41 4.35
CA LEU A 322 -36.52 -35.77 3.81
C LEU A 322 -35.15 -36.41 4.02
N PHE A 323 -34.08 -35.60 3.99
CA PHE A 323 -32.70 -36.07 4.14
C PHE A 323 -32.14 -35.90 5.55
N PHE A 324 -32.62 -34.91 6.31
CA PHE A 324 -32.11 -34.57 7.64
C PHE A 324 -33.24 -34.54 8.68
N ASN A 325 -33.34 -35.62 9.47
CA ASN A 325 -34.25 -35.72 10.63
C ASN A 325 -34.02 -34.62 11.70
N GLY A 326 -32.88 -33.92 11.65
CA GLY A 326 -32.59 -32.76 12.49
C GLY A 326 -33.31 -31.47 12.06
N TYR A 327 -33.66 -31.31 10.77
CA TYR A 327 -34.24 -30.07 10.24
C TYR A 327 -35.59 -29.67 10.86
N ALA A 328 -36.36 -30.66 11.33
CA ALA A 328 -37.62 -30.44 12.03
C ALA A 328 -37.45 -29.99 13.51
N LYS A 329 -36.21 -29.96 14.02
CA LYS A 329 -35.86 -29.59 15.41
C LYS A 329 -35.11 -28.25 15.52
N LEU A 330 -34.86 -27.58 14.39
CA LEU A 330 -34.12 -26.32 14.34
C LEU A 330 -35.01 -25.13 14.72
N ASN A 331 -34.41 -24.12 15.32
CA ASN A 331 -35.06 -22.84 15.58
C ASN A 331 -35.29 -22.06 14.27
N ASP A 332 -36.24 -21.12 14.25
CA ASP A 332 -36.60 -20.39 13.03
C ASP A 332 -35.41 -19.64 12.38
N ALA A 333 -34.49 -19.09 13.19
CA ALA A 333 -33.28 -18.44 12.71
C ALA A 333 -32.32 -19.43 12.02
N GLU A 334 -32.02 -20.56 12.68
CA GLU A 334 -31.18 -21.64 12.12
C GLU A 334 -31.81 -22.23 10.85
N ARG A 335 -33.14 -22.23 10.76
CA ARG A 335 -33.90 -22.73 9.61
C ARG A 335 -33.83 -21.79 8.40
N ILE A 336 -33.82 -20.47 8.64
CA ILE A 336 -33.54 -19.46 7.61
C ILE A 336 -32.10 -19.62 7.11
N GLU A 337 -31.14 -19.72 8.02
CA GLU A 337 -29.72 -19.90 7.71
C GLU A 337 -29.46 -21.20 6.92
N TRP A 338 -30.12 -22.30 7.31
CA TRP A 338 -30.08 -23.59 6.62
C TRP A 338 -30.59 -23.49 5.17
N ASN A 339 -31.72 -22.80 4.96
CA ASN A 339 -32.31 -22.62 3.64
C ASN A 339 -31.49 -21.65 2.76
N ASN A 340 -30.82 -20.65 3.36
CA ASN A 340 -29.91 -19.75 2.66
C ASN A 340 -28.70 -20.51 2.09
N ARG A 341 -28.08 -21.39 2.90
CA ARG A 341 -27.01 -22.29 2.43
C ARG A 341 -27.44 -23.21 1.29
N GLY A 342 -28.75 -23.43 1.10
CA GLY A 342 -29.28 -24.21 0.00
C GLY A 342 -29.08 -23.54 -1.34
N PHE A 343 -29.44 -22.25 -1.45
CA PHE A 343 -29.31 -21.53 -2.72
C PHE A 343 -27.86 -21.14 -3.03
N SER A 344 -27.02 -20.82 -2.04
CA SER A 344 -25.59 -20.59 -2.27
C SER A 344 -24.86 -21.85 -2.74
N THR A 345 -25.23 -23.03 -2.21
CA THR A 345 -24.73 -24.32 -2.72
C THR A 345 -25.10 -24.55 -4.19
N PHE A 346 -26.34 -24.22 -4.59
CA PHE A 346 -26.78 -24.35 -5.97
C PHE A 346 -26.10 -23.35 -6.91
N HIS A 347 -25.99 -22.08 -6.50
CA HIS A 347 -25.27 -21.06 -7.25
C HIS A 347 -23.82 -21.47 -7.50
N ALA A 348 -23.09 -21.80 -6.43
CA ALA A 348 -21.69 -22.19 -6.50
C ALA A 348 -21.45 -23.40 -7.43
N LEU A 349 -22.36 -24.38 -7.44
CA LEU A 349 -22.26 -25.53 -8.35
C LEU A 349 -22.42 -25.12 -9.82
N VAL A 350 -23.41 -24.28 -10.14
CA VAL A 350 -23.66 -23.80 -11.51
C VAL A 350 -22.52 -22.89 -11.97
N ALA A 351 -22.12 -21.92 -11.14
CA ALA A 351 -21.03 -21.00 -11.41
C ALA A 351 -19.69 -21.72 -11.62
N ALA A 352 -19.37 -22.71 -10.78
CA ALA A 352 -18.16 -23.52 -10.94
C ALA A 352 -18.15 -24.34 -12.23
N VAL A 353 -19.27 -24.95 -12.62
CA VAL A 353 -19.36 -25.73 -13.88
C VAL A 353 -19.19 -24.84 -15.11
N VAL A 354 -19.86 -23.69 -15.15
CA VAL A 354 -19.75 -22.76 -16.30
C VAL A 354 -18.38 -22.09 -16.33
N SER A 355 -17.82 -21.70 -15.17
CA SER A 355 -16.46 -21.14 -15.10
C SER A 355 -15.42 -22.18 -15.52
N LEU A 356 -15.54 -23.45 -15.09
CA LEU A 356 -14.63 -24.53 -15.53
C LEU A 356 -14.69 -24.75 -17.05
N TYR A 357 -15.89 -24.72 -17.63
CA TYR A 357 -16.07 -24.83 -19.08
C TYR A 357 -15.39 -23.65 -19.81
N LEU A 358 -15.65 -22.42 -19.39
CA LEU A 358 -15.08 -21.22 -20.00
C LEU A 358 -13.56 -21.11 -19.79
N LEU A 359 -13.03 -21.53 -18.64
CA LEU A 359 -11.62 -21.38 -18.27
C LEU A 359 -10.71 -22.52 -18.77
N LEU A 360 -11.23 -23.72 -19.07
CA LEU A 360 -10.41 -24.86 -19.51
C LEU A 360 -10.80 -25.47 -20.86
N PHE A 361 -12.05 -25.33 -21.31
CA PHE A 361 -12.57 -26.03 -22.50
C PHE A 361 -13.01 -25.10 -23.64
N SER A 362 -13.05 -23.79 -23.39
CA SER A 362 -13.39 -22.77 -24.39
C SER A 362 -12.15 -22.06 -24.92
N ASP A 363 -12.08 -21.87 -26.23
CA ASP A 363 -11.02 -21.12 -26.92
C ASP A 363 -11.00 -19.62 -26.58
N LEU A 364 -12.08 -19.13 -25.92
CA LEU A 364 -12.30 -17.72 -25.57
C LEU A 364 -11.09 -17.09 -24.84
N PHE A 365 -10.51 -17.80 -23.89
CA PHE A 365 -9.37 -17.33 -23.10
C PHE A 365 -8.05 -18.05 -23.44
N ASP A 366 -7.94 -18.65 -24.63
CA ASP A 366 -6.66 -19.20 -25.10
C ASP A 366 -5.72 -18.10 -25.62
N GLU A 367 -4.42 -18.23 -25.36
CA GLU A 367 -3.41 -17.23 -25.79
C GLU A 367 -3.19 -17.25 -27.31
N GLY A 368 -3.36 -18.40 -27.95
CA GLY A 368 -3.11 -18.58 -29.39
C GLY A 368 -4.29 -18.27 -30.32
N SER A 369 -5.51 -18.11 -29.80
CA SER A 369 -6.75 -18.09 -30.59
C SER A 369 -7.15 -16.71 -31.14
N HIS A 370 -6.84 -15.63 -30.43
CA HIS A 370 -7.30 -14.27 -30.78
C HIS A 370 -6.21 -13.21 -30.55
N ALA A 371 -6.20 -12.18 -31.40
CA ALA A 371 -5.21 -11.10 -31.37
C ALA A 371 -5.43 -10.05 -30.24
N GLU A 372 -6.56 -10.10 -29.55
CA GLU A 372 -6.90 -9.21 -28.44
C GLU A 372 -6.43 -9.77 -27.09
N LEU A 373 -6.08 -8.88 -26.15
CA LEU A 373 -5.71 -9.25 -24.78
C LEU A 373 -6.84 -10.05 -24.12
N ILE A 374 -6.50 -11.13 -23.40
CA ILE A 374 -7.45 -12.02 -22.69
C ILE A 374 -8.43 -11.24 -21.79
N VAL A 375 -7.97 -10.13 -21.21
CA VAL A 375 -8.74 -9.24 -20.33
C VAL A 375 -9.95 -8.60 -21.04
N ASN A 376 -9.88 -8.38 -22.35
CA ASN A 376 -10.91 -7.64 -23.10
C ASN A 376 -11.95 -8.56 -23.78
N ARG A 377 -11.88 -9.87 -23.53
CA ARG A 377 -12.73 -10.86 -24.19
C ARG A 377 -13.94 -11.20 -23.33
N SER A 378 -15.13 -11.08 -23.91
CA SER A 378 -16.41 -11.45 -23.30
C SER A 378 -17.23 -12.37 -24.22
N CYS A 379 -18.26 -13.00 -23.66
CA CYS A 379 -19.18 -13.88 -24.37
C CYS A 379 -20.56 -13.80 -23.71
N THR A 380 -21.64 -14.00 -24.46
CA THR A 380 -23.00 -14.06 -23.88
C THR A 380 -23.12 -15.08 -22.74
N LEU A 381 -22.35 -16.18 -22.78
CA LEU A 381 -22.33 -17.17 -21.70
C LEU A 381 -21.62 -16.66 -20.43
N SER A 382 -20.57 -15.86 -20.54
CA SER A 382 -19.94 -15.23 -19.38
C SER A 382 -20.81 -14.09 -18.85
N ASP A 383 -21.33 -13.22 -19.71
CA ASP A 383 -22.23 -12.11 -19.35
C ASP A 383 -23.46 -12.61 -18.58
N THR A 384 -24.15 -13.64 -19.08
CA THR A 384 -25.31 -14.24 -18.39
C THR A 384 -24.93 -14.89 -17.07
N THR A 385 -23.76 -15.55 -16.98
CA THR A 385 -23.26 -16.14 -15.72
C THR A 385 -22.95 -15.05 -14.69
N LEU A 386 -22.29 -13.97 -15.09
CA LEU A 386 -21.98 -12.82 -14.24
C LEU A 386 -23.27 -12.11 -13.78
N GLY A 387 -24.25 -11.92 -14.67
CA GLY A 387 -25.56 -11.36 -14.32
C GLY A 387 -26.33 -12.22 -13.32
N ILE A 388 -26.37 -13.55 -13.52
CA ILE A 388 -26.97 -14.49 -12.57
C ILE A 388 -26.25 -14.44 -11.21
N SER A 389 -24.91 -14.34 -11.22
CA SER A 389 -24.09 -14.21 -10.01
C SER A 389 -24.38 -12.91 -9.25
N LEU A 390 -24.52 -11.78 -9.97
CA LEU A 390 -24.90 -10.50 -9.38
C LEU A 390 -26.28 -10.55 -8.71
N GLY A 391 -27.25 -11.23 -9.34
CA GLY A 391 -28.58 -11.48 -8.75
C GLY A 391 -28.55 -12.38 -7.51
N TYR A 392 -27.63 -13.35 -7.46
CA TYR A 392 -27.36 -14.16 -6.28
C TYR A 392 -26.75 -13.35 -5.13
N PHE A 393 -25.64 -12.64 -5.38
CA PHE A 393 -24.97 -11.81 -4.35
C PHE A 393 -25.90 -10.73 -3.77
N LEU A 394 -26.75 -10.13 -4.60
CA LEU A 394 -27.77 -9.19 -4.17
C LEU A 394 -28.82 -9.84 -3.25
N SER A 395 -29.24 -11.07 -3.57
CA SER A 395 -30.20 -11.83 -2.77
C SER A 395 -29.62 -12.26 -1.42
N ASP A 396 -28.35 -12.68 -1.39
CA ASP A 396 -27.69 -13.10 -0.15
C ASP A 396 -27.37 -11.89 0.75
N LEU A 397 -26.86 -10.79 0.19
CA LEU A 397 -26.64 -9.54 0.93
C LEU A 397 -27.96 -9.02 1.54
N ALA A 398 -29.07 -9.07 0.80
CA ALA A 398 -30.37 -8.68 1.33
C ALA A 398 -30.78 -9.51 2.56
N MET A 399 -30.47 -10.82 2.57
CA MET A 399 -30.71 -11.68 3.74
C MET A 399 -29.76 -11.36 4.90
N ILE A 400 -28.47 -11.14 4.63
CA ILE A 400 -27.46 -10.77 5.65
C ILE A 400 -27.86 -9.46 6.33
N VAL A 401 -28.28 -8.44 5.57
CA VAL A 401 -28.74 -7.15 6.10
C VAL A 401 -30.05 -7.30 6.88
N TRP A 402 -31.00 -8.10 6.40
CA TRP A 402 -32.29 -8.29 7.07
C TRP A 402 -32.18 -9.00 8.43
N GLN A 403 -31.21 -9.90 8.56
CA GLN A 403 -30.96 -10.66 9.80
C GLN A 403 -29.69 -10.19 10.53
N PHE A 404 -29.20 -8.97 10.26
CA PHE A 404 -27.99 -8.45 10.90
C PHE A 404 -28.21 -8.28 12.42
N PRO A 405 -27.31 -8.76 13.30
CA PRO A 405 -25.97 -9.32 13.05
C PRO A 405 -25.91 -10.87 13.06
N ALA A 406 -27.03 -11.58 13.05
CA ALA A 406 -27.09 -13.04 13.27
C ALA A 406 -26.51 -13.88 12.13
N LEU A 407 -26.51 -13.38 10.89
CA LEU A 407 -25.99 -14.10 9.71
C LEU A 407 -24.52 -13.77 9.34
N GLY A 408 -23.92 -12.71 9.90
CA GLY A 408 -22.55 -12.32 9.56
C GLY A 408 -22.12 -10.97 10.13
N GLY A 409 -20.81 -10.80 10.30
CA GLY A 409 -20.19 -9.53 10.70
C GLY A 409 -20.05 -8.52 9.56
N LEU A 410 -19.47 -7.37 9.88
CA LEU A 410 -19.29 -6.27 8.92
C LEU A 410 -18.33 -6.64 7.78
N GLU A 411 -17.40 -7.58 8.01
CA GLU A 411 -16.54 -8.15 6.98
C GLU A 411 -17.33 -8.82 5.83
N PHE A 412 -18.45 -9.49 6.13
CA PHE A 412 -19.29 -10.13 5.09
C PHE A 412 -19.99 -9.08 4.23
N VAL A 413 -20.50 -8.00 4.83
CA VAL A 413 -21.13 -6.89 4.11
C VAL A 413 -20.14 -6.21 3.17
N LEU A 414 -18.92 -5.94 3.64
CA LEU A 414 -17.85 -5.36 2.81
C LEU A 414 -17.44 -6.29 1.67
N HIS A 415 -17.22 -7.59 1.96
CA HIS A 415 -16.90 -8.59 0.95
C HIS A 415 -17.95 -8.64 -0.17
N HIS A 416 -19.23 -8.80 0.19
CA HIS A 416 -20.31 -8.89 -0.79
C HIS A 416 -20.48 -7.57 -1.58
N GLY A 417 -20.32 -6.42 -0.94
CA GLY A 417 -20.33 -5.11 -1.62
C GLY A 417 -19.22 -4.98 -2.67
N LEU A 418 -17.99 -5.36 -2.31
CA LEU A 418 -16.84 -5.33 -3.22
C LEU A 418 -16.98 -6.34 -4.37
N SER A 419 -17.46 -7.55 -4.10
CA SER A 419 -17.73 -8.57 -5.14
C SER A 419 -18.79 -8.10 -6.13
N MET A 420 -19.92 -7.57 -5.67
CA MET A 420 -20.96 -7.02 -6.55
C MET A 420 -20.45 -5.85 -7.38
N PHE A 421 -19.69 -4.93 -6.79
CA PHE A 421 -19.10 -3.78 -7.49
C PHE A 421 -18.14 -4.25 -8.60
N SER A 422 -17.31 -5.26 -8.32
CA SER A 422 -16.39 -5.86 -9.28
C SER A 422 -17.11 -6.54 -10.44
N ILE A 423 -18.16 -7.32 -10.16
CA ILE A 423 -19.00 -7.97 -11.18
C ILE A 423 -19.72 -6.91 -12.03
N PHE A 424 -20.30 -5.88 -11.41
CA PHE A 424 -20.99 -4.80 -12.12
C PHE A 424 -20.05 -4.03 -13.06
N LEU A 425 -18.86 -3.66 -12.60
CA LEU A 425 -17.85 -3.02 -13.45
C LEU A 425 -17.41 -3.92 -14.61
N SER A 426 -17.24 -5.22 -14.36
CA SER A 426 -16.85 -6.21 -15.40
C SER A 426 -17.94 -6.43 -16.46
N LEU A 427 -19.22 -6.34 -16.08
CA LEU A 427 -20.35 -6.34 -17.02
C LEU A 427 -20.38 -5.05 -17.86
N VAL A 428 -20.40 -3.88 -17.21
CA VAL A 428 -20.50 -2.57 -17.89
C VAL A 428 -19.32 -2.31 -18.83
N SER A 429 -18.10 -2.68 -18.42
CA SER A 429 -16.90 -2.53 -19.26
C SER A 429 -16.71 -3.64 -20.31
N SER A 430 -17.44 -4.76 -20.18
CA SER A 430 -17.15 -6.02 -20.89
C SER A 430 -15.70 -6.51 -20.76
N GLN A 431 -14.98 -6.09 -19.71
CA GLN A 431 -13.56 -6.38 -19.47
C GLN A 431 -13.36 -7.14 -18.14
N ALA A 432 -12.16 -7.71 -17.97
CA ALA A 432 -11.71 -8.43 -16.77
C ALA A 432 -12.52 -9.68 -16.38
N GLN A 433 -13.40 -10.17 -17.26
CA GLN A 433 -14.32 -11.29 -16.97
C GLN A 433 -13.60 -12.58 -16.59
N VAL A 434 -12.41 -12.84 -17.16
CA VAL A 434 -11.55 -13.99 -16.84
C VAL A 434 -11.23 -14.08 -15.34
N TYR A 435 -10.93 -12.94 -14.69
CA TYR A 435 -10.58 -12.90 -13.26
C TYR A 435 -11.81 -13.17 -12.38
N ILE A 436 -12.97 -12.62 -12.76
CA ILE A 436 -14.22 -12.84 -12.03
C ILE A 436 -14.68 -14.30 -12.15
N LEU A 437 -14.58 -14.90 -13.34
CA LEU A 437 -14.84 -16.34 -13.55
C LEU A 437 -13.87 -17.21 -12.75
N MET A 438 -12.60 -16.82 -12.61
CA MET A 438 -11.63 -17.55 -11.78
C MET A 438 -11.99 -17.49 -10.29
N VAL A 439 -12.46 -16.35 -9.79
CA VAL A 439 -12.99 -16.21 -8.41
C VAL A 439 -14.24 -17.08 -8.23
N LEU A 440 -15.21 -17.02 -9.15
CA LEU A 440 -16.41 -17.87 -9.13
C LEU A 440 -16.07 -19.37 -9.20
N PHE A 441 -14.98 -19.76 -9.87
CA PHE A 441 -14.49 -21.14 -9.85
C PHE A 441 -13.99 -21.58 -8.47
N THR A 442 -13.41 -20.68 -7.65
CA THR A 442 -13.01 -21.01 -6.26
C THR A 442 -14.20 -21.28 -5.34
N GLU A 443 -15.40 -20.78 -5.67
CA GLU A 443 -16.65 -21.13 -4.97
C GLU A 443 -17.05 -22.59 -5.13
N SER A 444 -16.41 -23.36 -6.02
CA SER A 444 -16.54 -24.83 -6.07
C SER A 444 -16.29 -25.54 -4.72
N THR A 445 -15.65 -24.86 -3.77
CA THR A 445 -15.47 -25.30 -2.38
C THR A 445 -16.69 -25.09 -1.47
N THR A 446 -17.57 -24.13 -1.78
CA THR A 446 -18.77 -23.75 -1.00
C THR A 446 -19.73 -24.91 -0.72
N PRO A 447 -20.06 -25.81 -1.68
CA PRO A 447 -20.90 -26.99 -1.40
C PRO A 447 -20.35 -27.89 -0.29
N PHE A 448 -19.03 -28.08 -0.21
CA PHE A 448 -18.41 -28.91 0.82
C PHE A 448 -18.42 -28.21 2.18
N ILE A 449 -18.26 -26.88 2.23
CA ILE A 449 -18.37 -26.07 3.46
C ILE A 449 -19.81 -26.14 3.99
N ASN A 450 -20.81 -25.92 3.13
CA ASN A 450 -22.22 -25.98 3.50
C ASN A 450 -22.63 -27.39 3.96
N LEU A 451 -22.20 -28.44 3.26
CA LEU A 451 -22.42 -29.83 3.68
C LEU A 451 -21.77 -30.14 5.03
N ARG A 452 -20.59 -29.59 5.31
CA ARG A 452 -19.93 -29.73 6.62
C ARG A 452 -20.76 -29.09 7.74
N TRP A 453 -21.33 -27.90 7.49
CA TRP A 453 -22.21 -27.23 8.45
C TRP A 453 -23.53 -27.99 8.66
N TYR A 454 -24.19 -28.47 7.59
CA TYR A 454 -25.39 -29.30 7.70
C TYR A 454 -25.17 -30.56 8.55
N LEU A 455 -24.02 -31.22 8.39
CA LEU A 455 -23.65 -32.39 9.18
C LEU A 455 -23.33 -32.06 10.64
N ASP A 456 -22.78 -30.88 10.93
CA ASP A 456 -22.48 -30.44 12.30
C ASP A 456 -23.79 -30.13 13.07
N VAL A 457 -24.67 -29.35 12.44
CA VAL A 457 -26.01 -28.99 12.97
C VAL A 457 -26.92 -30.21 13.09
N ALA A 458 -26.80 -31.20 12.20
CA ALA A 458 -27.48 -32.49 12.33
C ALA A 458 -26.87 -33.43 13.40
N GLY A 459 -25.83 -33.00 14.13
CA GLY A 459 -25.17 -33.79 15.18
C GLY A 459 -24.26 -34.91 14.65
N GLN A 460 -23.93 -34.92 13.36
CA GLN A 460 -23.19 -35.98 12.67
C GLN A 460 -21.69 -35.66 12.48
N LYS A 461 -21.12 -34.79 13.31
CA LYS A 461 -19.70 -34.38 13.29
C LYS A 461 -18.71 -35.56 13.32
N ASN A 462 -19.06 -36.63 14.04
CA ASN A 462 -18.25 -37.84 14.19
C ASN A 462 -18.47 -38.89 13.07
N SER A 463 -19.25 -38.56 12.03
CA SER A 463 -19.52 -39.48 10.92
C SER A 463 -18.33 -39.60 9.97
N LYS A 464 -18.17 -40.77 9.33
CA LYS A 464 -17.21 -40.96 8.23
C LYS A 464 -17.45 -39.97 7.08
N LEU A 465 -18.71 -39.59 6.85
CA LEU A 465 -19.12 -38.62 5.82
C LEU A 465 -18.53 -37.23 6.10
N TYR A 466 -18.55 -36.75 7.34
CA TYR A 466 -17.95 -35.47 7.75
C TYR A 466 -16.43 -35.43 7.51
N THR A 467 -15.74 -36.56 7.74
CA THR A 467 -14.30 -36.70 7.46
C THR A 467 -14.01 -36.75 5.96
N ILE A 468 -14.74 -37.58 5.19
CA ILE A 468 -14.58 -37.70 3.73
C ILE A 468 -14.84 -36.34 3.04
N ASN A 469 -15.88 -35.63 3.46
CA ASN A 469 -16.20 -34.28 2.97
C ASN A 469 -15.06 -33.28 3.26
N GLY A 470 -14.40 -33.38 4.43
CA GLY A 470 -13.22 -32.56 4.76
C GLY A 470 -12.00 -32.85 3.86
N VAL A 471 -11.77 -34.12 3.51
CA VAL A 471 -10.71 -34.50 2.56
C VAL A 471 -11.05 -34.01 1.15
N ALA A 472 -12.31 -34.16 0.72
CA ALA A 472 -12.77 -33.69 -0.58
C ALA A 472 -12.66 -32.16 -0.73
N LEU A 473 -13.02 -31.39 0.30
CA LEU A 473 -12.82 -29.93 0.36
C LEU A 473 -11.34 -29.55 0.15
N PHE A 474 -10.42 -30.23 0.85
CA PHE A 474 -8.99 -29.97 0.72
C PHE A 474 -8.45 -30.28 -0.69
N LEU A 475 -8.90 -31.39 -1.29
CA LEU A 475 -8.52 -31.75 -2.66
C LEU A 475 -9.10 -30.78 -3.71
N MET A 476 -10.36 -30.33 -3.53
CA MET A 476 -10.98 -29.34 -4.40
C MET A 476 -10.26 -27.98 -4.32
N TRP A 477 -9.91 -27.54 -3.12
CA TRP A 477 -9.12 -26.31 -2.92
C TRP A 477 -7.75 -26.39 -3.60
N ARG A 478 -7.05 -27.53 -3.50
CA ARG A 478 -5.80 -27.78 -4.22
C ARG A 478 -5.97 -27.76 -5.75
N LEU A 479 -7.07 -28.29 -6.27
CA LEU A 479 -7.41 -28.24 -7.70
C LEU A 479 -7.67 -26.80 -8.18
N GLY A 480 -8.35 -25.98 -7.36
CA GLY A 480 -8.55 -24.55 -7.65
C GLY A 480 -7.22 -23.80 -7.82
N LEU A 481 -6.30 -23.97 -6.88
CA LEU A 481 -4.96 -23.36 -6.93
C LEU A 481 -4.16 -23.82 -8.17
N ALA A 482 -4.12 -25.13 -8.44
CA ALA A 482 -3.41 -25.67 -9.59
C ALA A 482 -3.99 -25.20 -10.94
N CYS A 483 -5.27 -24.87 -10.99
CA CYS A 483 -5.92 -24.31 -12.17
C CYS A 483 -5.56 -22.83 -12.39
N SER A 484 -5.38 -22.05 -11.32
CA SER A 484 -4.91 -20.66 -11.36
C SER A 484 -3.46 -20.58 -11.83
N ASP A 485 -2.59 -21.39 -11.22
CA ASP A 485 -1.15 -21.48 -11.51
C ASP A 485 -0.90 -21.82 -13.00
N ARG A 486 -1.65 -22.79 -13.54
CA ARG A 486 -1.56 -23.19 -14.95
C ARG A 486 -1.94 -22.08 -15.95
N ARG A 487 -2.71 -21.08 -15.52
CA ARG A 487 -3.12 -19.91 -16.31
C ARG A 487 -2.21 -18.69 -16.09
N GLY A 488 -1.07 -18.85 -15.39
CA GLY A 488 -0.11 -17.77 -15.14
C GLY A 488 -0.61 -16.69 -14.18
N CYS A 489 -1.69 -16.96 -13.43
CA CYS A 489 -2.21 -16.05 -12.42
C CYS A 489 -1.80 -16.54 -11.02
N GLU A 490 -0.88 -15.82 -10.38
CA GLU A 490 -0.61 -15.95 -8.95
C GLU A 490 -1.85 -15.60 -8.11
N ASP A 491 -1.88 -16.02 -6.84
CA ASP A 491 -3.08 -16.23 -6.02
C ASP A 491 -4.29 -15.28 -6.27
N PRO A 492 -5.48 -15.79 -6.67
CA PRO A 492 -6.68 -14.98 -6.89
C PRO A 492 -7.10 -14.17 -5.66
N PHE A 493 -6.80 -14.68 -4.46
CA PHE A 493 -7.12 -14.01 -3.19
C PHE A 493 -6.29 -12.75 -2.94
N VAL A 494 -5.04 -12.72 -3.42
CA VAL A 494 -4.17 -11.54 -3.34
C VAL A 494 -4.55 -10.52 -4.41
N HIS A 495 -4.87 -11.00 -5.62
CA HIS A 495 -5.37 -10.14 -6.68
C HIS A 495 -6.74 -9.50 -6.35
N LEU A 496 -7.71 -10.22 -5.76
CA LEU A 496 -9.05 -9.67 -5.51
C LEU A 496 -9.11 -8.62 -4.37
N LEU A 497 -8.18 -8.66 -3.41
CA LEU A 497 -8.10 -7.64 -2.35
C LEU A 497 -7.35 -6.36 -2.77
N LEU A 498 -6.65 -6.37 -3.92
CA LEU A 498 -5.80 -5.25 -4.37
C LEU A 498 -6.12 -4.70 -5.78
N LEU A 499 -6.75 -5.48 -6.67
CA LEU A 499 -6.96 -5.12 -8.08
C LEU A 499 -8.40 -4.80 -8.57
N PRO A 500 -9.51 -4.88 -7.81
CA PRO A 500 -10.82 -4.47 -8.34
C PRO A 500 -10.90 -2.96 -8.63
N HIS A 501 -9.93 -2.17 -8.16
CA HIS A 501 -9.74 -0.77 -8.54
C HIS A 501 -8.92 -0.53 -9.82
N VAL A 502 -8.21 -1.54 -10.35
CA VAL A 502 -7.08 -1.31 -11.27
C VAL A 502 -7.36 -1.70 -12.73
N TYR A 503 -8.14 -2.74 -12.99
CA TYR A 503 -8.29 -3.28 -14.35
C TYR A 503 -9.38 -2.68 -15.27
N PRO A 504 -10.56 -2.19 -14.82
CA PRO A 504 -11.61 -1.74 -15.74
C PRO A 504 -11.39 -0.34 -16.36
N PHE A 505 -10.21 0.26 -16.17
CA PHE A 505 -9.88 1.62 -16.63
C PHE A 505 -8.78 1.67 -17.73
N LEU A 506 -8.29 0.53 -18.20
CA LEU A 506 -7.14 0.45 -19.13
C LEU A 506 -7.51 -0.03 -20.55
N SER A 507 -8.34 0.73 -21.27
CA SER A 507 -8.41 0.64 -22.74
C SER A 507 -9.01 1.88 -23.44
N GLY A 508 -8.55 3.08 -23.10
CA GLY A 508 -8.66 4.23 -24.02
C GLY A 508 -7.61 4.12 -25.14
N LYS A 509 -7.93 4.51 -26.38
CA LYS A 509 -7.01 4.40 -27.54
C LYS A 509 -5.76 5.28 -27.38
N GLY A 510 -4.73 4.73 -26.74
CA GLY A 510 -3.40 5.30 -26.57
C GLY A 510 -2.43 4.19 -26.15
N SER A 511 -1.18 4.27 -26.58
CA SER A 511 -0.16 3.25 -26.30
C SER A 511 0.33 3.33 -24.85
N VAL A 512 -0.47 2.85 -23.90
CA VAL A 512 -0.13 2.79 -22.47
C VAL A 512 0.26 1.36 -22.10
N SER A 513 1.56 1.12 -21.89
CA SER A 513 2.05 -0.17 -21.41
C SER A 513 1.68 -0.38 -19.93
N PRO A 514 1.06 -1.49 -19.53
CA PRO A 514 0.92 -1.82 -18.11
C PRO A 514 2.32 -2.11 -17.52
N ARG A 515 2.84 -1.18 -16.72
CA ARG A 515 4.09 -1.40 -15.95
C ARG A 515 3.78 -2.35 -14.80
N LEU A 516 4.05 -3.64 -15.04
CA LEU A 516 3.75 -4.76 -14.14
C LEU A 516 4.49 -4.67 -12.79
N LEU A 517 4.07 -5.50 -11.83
CA LEU A 517 4.75 -5.77 -10.56
C LEU A 517 6.26 -6.03 -10.76
N GLN A 518 7.14 -5.40 -9.97
CA GLN A 518 8.60 -5.45 -10.19
C GLN A 518 9.39 -5.80 -8.93
N LEU A 519 10.20 -6.86 -9.03
CA LEU A 519 11.00 -7.45 -7.96
C LEU A 519 12.43 -6.90 -7.95
N ALA A 520 12.91 -6.49 -6.78
CA ALA A 520 14.33 -6.36 -6.47
C ALA A 520 14.69 -7.22 -5.26
N CYS A 521 15.91 -7.73 -5.25
CA CYS A 521 16.44 -8.54 -4.15
C CYS A 521 17.83 -8.02 -3.81
N SER A 522 18.06 -7.68 -2.54
CA SER A 522 19.35 -7.18 -2.06
C SER A 522 19.90 -8.10 -0.98
N ALA A 523 21.17 -8.47 -1.14
CA ALA A 523 21.84 -9.45 -0.28
C ALA A 523 23.08 -8.84 0.37
N SER A 524 23.13 -8.90 1.69
CA SER A 524 24.31 -8.62 2.49
C SER A 524 24.58 -9.84 3.38
N HIS A 525 25.85 -10.19 3.56
CA HIS A 525 26.23 -11.34 4.37
C HIS A 525 26.79 -10.84 5.70
N ALA A 526 26.05 -11.01 6.79
CA ALA A 526 26.61 -10.87 8.12
C ALA A 526 27.52 -12.08 8.38
N GLY A 527 28.82 -11.85 8.53
CA GLY A 527 29.76 -12.88 8.99
C GLY A 527 29.69 -12.97 10.51
N SER A 528 29.53 -14.16 11.06
CA SER A 528 29.66 -14.42 12.48
C SER A 528 31.14 -14.40 12.88
N ASP A 529 31.57 -13.37 13.60
CA ASP A 529 32.23 -13.53 14.91
C ASP A 529 32.55 -12.17 15.56
N GLU A 530 32.61 -12.21 16.90
CA GLU A 530 33.01 -11.16 17.85
C GLU A 530 32.14 -9.89 17.99
N SER A 531 31.85 -9.57 19.26
CA SER A 531 30.92 -8.55 19.73
C SER A 531 31.54 -7.15 19.85
N VAL A 532 31.01 -6.15 19.14
CA VAL A 532 31.28 -4.73 19.43
C VAL A 532 30.03 -3.85 19.24
N LEU A 533 29.52 -3.33 20.36
CA LEU A 533 28.74 -2.08 20.57
C LEU A 533 28.00 -1.45 19.36
N VAL A 534 26.67 -1.59 19.37
CA VAL A 534 25.78 -0.60 18.74
C VAL A 534 25.61 0.57 19.71
N LEU A 535 26.22 1.72 19.40
CA LEU A 535 25.94 2.99 20.07
C LEU A 535 24.63 3.55 19.52
N GLU A 536 23.52 3.10 20.11
CA GLU A 536 22.19 3.62 19.83
C GLU A 536 22.06 5.02 20.47
N ASN A 537 22.10 6.06 19.64
CA ASN A 537 22.15 7.45 20.09
C ASN A 537 20.76 7.95 20.50
N HIS A 538 20.21 7.36 21.56
CA HIS A 538 18.93 7.70 22.18
C HIS A 538 19.05 8.98 23.00
N GLN A 539 18.97 10.15 22.36
CA GLN A 539 18.75 11.40 23.06
C GLN A 539 17.26 11.59 23.41
N ARG A 540 16.89 11.13 24.61
CA ARG A 540 15.87 11.78 25.44
C ARG A 540 16.48 12.16 26.80
N PHE A 541 16.56 13.47 27.05
CA PHE A 541 16.44 14.02 28.41
C PHE A 541 15.08 13.57 29.00
N GLY A 542 14.79 13.40 30.29
CA GLY A 542 15.48 13.50 31.59
C GLY A 542 14.41 13.16 32.68
N GLU A 543 14.63 13.15 34.00
CA GLU A 543 15.82 13.29 34.84
C GLU A 543 15.47 12.79 36.28
N ASN A 544 16.44 12.67 37.18
CA ASN A 544 16.31 12.60 38.65
C ASN A 544 15.48 11.48 39.33
N ARG A 545 16.20 10.59 40.04
CA ARG A 545 16.03 10.51 41.50
C ARG A 545 17.36 10.16 42.20
N LEU A 546 17.65 10.89 43.28
CA LEU A 546 18.79 10.70 44.19
C LEU A 546 18.54 9.53 45.17
N GLU A 547 19.59 9.24 45.97
CA GLU A 547 19.76 8.21 47.01
C GLU A 547 20.49 6.95 46.50
N GLY A 548 21.67 6.56 46.99
CA GLY A 548 22.53 7.16 48.02
C GLY A 548 23.06 6.10 48.97
N GLU A 549 24.38 5.87 48.95
CA GLU A 549 25.24 5.50 50.10
C GLU A 549 26.66 5.17 49.61
N THR A 550 27.64 5.61 50.38
CA THR A 550 29.07 5.26 50.34
C THR A 550 29.41 4.59 51.69
N PRO A 551 30.58 3.94 51.88
CA PRO A 551 31.75 3.87 50.98
C PRO A 551 32.14 2.47 50.47
#